data_AF-A0A1E5VH47-F1
#
_entry.id   AF-A0A1E5VH47-F1
#
_cell.length_a   1.000
_cell.length_b   1.000
_cell.length_c   1.000
_cell.angle_alpha   90.00
_cell.angle_beta   90.00
_cell.angle_gamma   90.00
#
_symmetry.space_group_name_H-M   'P 1'
#
loop_
_entity.id
_entity.type
_entity.pdbx_description
1 polymer ?
#
loop_
_entity_poly.entity_id
_entity_poly.type
_entity_poly.pdbx_seq_one_letter_code
_entity_poly.pdbx_strand_id
1 'polypeptide(L)'
;MGTDVLKVLAVSLLLAIFFLGTLHAYEASSDDDKDKQKLAHHELLSQVLYDGSSALDRIVYSYMRSINGFAARLTEQEKQKLSGTEGVLSVFPSRTYQLQTTRSWDFHAFPKNVRRSLPTEGDVIVGMLDTALWPGSPSSSDDSLGPPPARWKGACLNFTCNNKIIGARAYRQGLGGLSPVDT
;
A
#
# COMPACT_ATOMS: atom_id res chain seq x y z
N MET A 1 -19.29 25.96 -14.44
CA MET A 1 -20.04 24.74 -14.08
C MET A 1 -19.18 23.55 -14.42
N GLY A 2 -19.00 22.61 -13.48
CA GLY A 2 -18.07 21.50 -13.58
C GLY A 2 -17.00 21.54 -12.49
N THR A 3 -17.42 21.50 -11.23
CA THR A 3 -16.52 21.23 -10.10
C THR A 3 -16.29 19.73 -10.05
N ASP A 4 -15.26 19.26 -10.75
CA ASP A 4 -14.78 17.89 -10.57
C ASP A 4 -14.05 17.83 -9.24
N VAL A 5 -14.84 17.53 -8.20
CA VAL A 5 -14.32 17.09 -6.91
C VAL A 5 -13.61 15.79 -7.19
N LEU A 6 -12.29 15.77 -6.99
CA LEU A 6 -11.51 14.54 -6.95
C LEU A 6 -12.08 13.70 -5.80
N LYS A 7 -13.04 12.82 -6.11
CA LYS A 7 -13.56 11.82 -5.20
C LYS A 7 -12.53 10.72 -5.16
N VAL A 8 -11.61 10.90 -4.24
CA VAL A 8 -10.57 9.96 -3.91
C VAL A 8 -11.18 9.02 -2.86
N LEU A 9 -11.72 7.90 -3.32
CA LEU A 9 -12.16 6.80 -2.45
C LEU A 9 -10.91 5.95 -2.20
N ALA A 10 -10.44 5.81 -0.95
CA ALA A 10 -10.46 4.73 0.08
C ALA A 10 -9.18 3.84 0.18
N VAL A 11 -8.20 4.22 0.99
CA VAL A 11 -7.08 3.29 1.29
C VAL A 11 -7.54 2.18 2.22
N SER A 12 -7.52 0.94 1.73
CA SER A 12 -7.51 -0.24 2.59
C SER A 12 -6.05 -0.69 2.76
N LEU A 13 -5.39 -0.18 3.80
CA LEU A 13 -4.07 -0.62 4.21
C LEU A 13 -4.26 -1.81 5.15
N LEU A 14 -3.97 -3.00 4.64
CA LEU A 14 -3.91 -4.23 5.42
C LEU A 14 -2.61 -4.27 6.24
N LEU A 15 -2.78 -4.56 7.52
CA LEU A 15 -1.86 -5.22 8.46
C LEU A 15 -0.37 -4.89 8.31
N ALA A 16 0.20 -4.20 9.29
CA ALA A 16 1.62 -4.36 9.59
C ALA A 16 1.73 -5.18 10.88
N ILE A 17 2.53 -6.24 10.87
CA ILE A 17 3.13 -6.82 12.07
C ILE A 17 4.59 -6.37 11.97
N PHE A 18 5.10 -5.66 12.98
CA PHE A 18 6.52 -5.29 12.96
C PHE A 18 7.32 -6.38 13.66
N PHE A 19 8.23 -6.99 12.91
CA PHE A 19 9.37 -7.73 13.42
C PHE A 19 10.55 -6.74 13.52
N LEU A 20 11.18 -6.65 14.68
CA LEU A 20 12.52 -6.06 14.82
C LEU A 20 13.26 -6.90 15.84
N GLY A 21 13.96 -7.91 15.33
CA GLY A 21 14.76 -8.82 16.16
C GLY A 21 15.57 -9.81 15.34
N THR A 22 16.83 -9.45 15.11
CA THR A 22 17.99 -10.28 14.69
C THR A 22 17.82 -11.27 13.53
N LEU A 23 17.49 -10.74 12.36
CA LEU A 23 18.40 -10.83 11.22
C LEU A 23 18.48 -9.40 10.70
N HIS A 24 19.63 -8.96 10.16
CA HIS A 24 19.75 -7.63 9.55
C HIS A 24 18.50 -7.35 8.70
N ALA A 25 18.04 -6.09 8.67
CA ALA A 25 17.09 -5.60 7.68
C ALA A 25 17.70 -5.79 6.28
N TYR A 26 17.72 -7.04 5.82
CA TYR A 26 18.21 -7.45 4.54
C TYR A 26 16.98 -7.43 3.66
N GLU A 27 16.93 -6.40 2.83
CA GLU A 27 15.96 -6.35 1.75
C GLU A 27 16.18 -7.61 0.92
N ALA A 28 15.20 -8.52 0.90
CA ALA A 28 15.35 -9.78 0.17
C ALA A 28 15.57 -9.47 -1.31
N SER A 29 16.82 -9.54 -1.75
CA SER A 29 17.24 -9.13 -3.09
C SER A 29 17.04 -10.26 -4.10
N SER A 30 17.19 -11.51 -3.66
CA SER A 30 16.99 -12.71 -4.47
C SER A 30 15.66 -13.40 -4.15
N ASP A 31 15.22 -14.31 -5.03
CA ASP A 31 14.02 -15.12 -4.76
C ASP A 31 14.26 -16.14 -3.64
N ASP A 32 15.48 -16.66 -3.50
CA ASP A 32 15.88 -17.54 -2.38
C ASP A 32 15.75 -16.83 -1.03
N ASP A 33 16.16 -15.56 -0.94
CA ASP A 33 16.02 -14.76 0.29
C ASP A 33 14.55 -14.55 0.66
N LYS A 34 13.68 -14.35 -0.33
CA LYS A 34 12.23 -14.18 -0.10
C LYS A 34 11.60 -15.46 0.41
N ASP A 35 12.00 -16.61 -0.14
CA ASP A 35 11.44 -17.90 0.29
C ASP A 35 11.89 -18.25 1.70
N LYS A 36 13.15 -17.97 2.06
CA LYS A 36 13.63 -18.09 3.44
C LYS A 36 12.87 -17.19 4.41
N GLN A 37 12.63 -15.92 4.06
CA GLN A 37 11.86 -15.00 4.90
C GLN A 37 10.40 -15.45 5.05
N LYS A 38 9.75 -15.92 3.98
CA LYS A 38 8.40 -16.49 4.08
C LYS A 38 8.37 -17.70 5.02
N LEU A 39 9.33 -18.61 4.89
CA LEU A 39 9.43 -19.78 5.77
C LEU A 39 9.55 -19.34 7.24
N ALA A 40 10.41 -18.36 7.52
CA ALA A 40 10.53 -17.81 8.88
C ALA A 40 9.22 -17.22 9.41
N HIS A 41 8.44 -16.51 8.58
CA HIS A 41 7.10 -16.04 8.97
C HIS A 41 6.14 -17.19 9.28
N HIS A 42 6.16 -18.24 8.45
CA HIS A 42 5.31 -19.43 8.65
C HIS A 42 5.67 -20.17 9.93
N GLU A 43 6.97 -20.37 10.18
CA GLU A 43 7.47 -21.04 11.39
C GLU A 43 7.09 -20.26 12.65
N LEU A 44 7.29 -18.95 12.65
CA LEU A 44 6.91 -18.10 13.78
C LEU A 44 5.40 -18.17 14.06
N LEU A 45 4.55 -18.04 13.03
CA LEU A 45 3.11 -18.13 13.22
C LEU A 45 2.69 -19.52 13.72
N SER A 46 3.30 -20.59 13.20
CA SER A 46 2.97 -21.96 13.60
C SER A 46 3.20 -22.23 15.09
N GLN A 47 4.16 -21.54 15.73
CA GLN A 47 4.41 -21.67 17.17
C GLN A 47 3.24 -21.20 18.04
N VAL A 48 2.36 -20.36 17.49
CA VAL A 48 1.29 -19.73 18.26
C VAL A 48 -0.10 -20.28 17.95
N LEU A 49 -0.27 -21.09 16.91
CA LEU A 49 -1.55 -21.70 16.55
C LEU A 49 -1.87 -22.91 17.44
N TYR A 50 -3.14 -23.07 17.84
CA TYR A 50 -3.57 -24.10 18.78
C TYR A 50 -4.70 -25.00 18.27
N ASP A 51 -5.32 -24.63 17.15
CA ASP A 51 -6.53 -25.24 16.61
C ASP A 51 -6.26 -26.25 15.50
N GLY A 52 -4.99 -26.59 15.27
CA GLY A 52 -4.56 -27.45 14.17
C GLY A 52 -4.61 -26.78 12.79
N SER A 53 -4.90 -25.48 12.71
CA SER A 53 -4.83 -24.74 11.45
C SER A 53 -3.39 -24.53 10.99
N SER A 54 -3.20 -24.44 9.68
CA SER A 54 -1.89 -24.16 9.09
C SER A 54 -1.59 -22.67 9.10
N ALA A 55 -0.35 -22.29 9.36
CA ALA A 55 0.11 -20.92 9.16
C ALA A 55 -0.12 -20.45 7.70
N LEU A 56 -0.13 -21.35 6.73
CA LEU A 56 -0.44 -21.04 5.32
C LEU A 56 -1.86 -20.49 5.15
N ASP A 57 -2.82 -20.98 5.92
CA ASP A 57 -4.23 -20.55 5.84
C ASP A 57 -4.48 -19.24 6.59
N ARG A 58 -3.62 -18.95 7.57
CA ARG A 58 -3.74 -17.81 8.47
C ARG A 58 -3.00 -16.59 7.96
N ILE A 59 -1.88 -16.74 7.24
CA ILE A 59 -1.13 -15.63 6.64
C ILE A 59 -1.89 -15.06 5.45
N VAL A 60 -2.17 -13.77 5.54
CA VAL A 60 -2.72 -12.93 4.47
C VAL A 60 -1.60 -12.45 3.55
N TYR A 61 -0.49 -11.97 4.11
CA TYR A 61 0.62 -11.41 3.34
C TYR A 61 1.94 -11.50 4.11
N SER A 62 3.07 -11.63 3.41
CA SER A 62 4.42 -11.54 3.98
C SER A 62 5.15 -10.32 3.44
N TYR A 63 5.55 -9.41 4.32
CA TYR A 63 6.38 -8.24 4.04
C TYR A 63 7.86 -8.62 4.16
N MET A 64 8.61 -8.44 3.07
CA MET A 64 10.00 -8.93 2.91
C MET A 64 10.97 -7.85 2.42
N ARG A 65 10.53 -6.59 2.42
CA ARG A 65 11.26 -5.45 1.85
C ARG A 65 11.51 -4.39 2.92
N SER A 66 10.78 -3.28 2.84
CA SER A 66 10.88 -2.17 3.78
C SER A 66 10.44 -2.52 5.20
N ILE A 67 9.70 -3.63 5.35
CA ILE A 67 9.28 -4.21 6.62
C ILE A 67 9.54 -5.70 6.52
N ASN A 68 10.09 -6.27 7.59
CA ASN A 68 10.13 -7.71 7.84
C ASN A 68 8.98 -8.05 8.79
N GLY A 69 8.04 -8.88 8.35
CA GLY A 69 6.84 -9.22 9.11
C GLY A 69 5.73 -9.73 8.21
N PHE A 70 4.58 -10.06 8.79
CA PHE A 70 3.46 -10.60 8.02
C PHE A 70 2.12 -10.00 8.45
N ALA A 71 1.08 -10.38 7.75
CA ALA A 71 -0.30 -10.06 8.02
C ALA A 71 -0.99 -11.40 8.25
N ALA A 72 -1.68 -11.60 9.38
CA ALA A 72 -2.36 -12.87 9.66
C ALA A 72 -3.70 -12.69 10.37
N ARG A 73 -4.57 -13.69 10.22
CA ARG A 73 -5.83 -13.81 10.96
C ARG A 73 -5.57 -14.56 12.27
N LEU A 74 -5.70 -13.86 13.39
CA LEU A 74 -5.43 -14.38 14.72
C LEU A 74 -6.64 -14.20 15.64
N THR A 75 -6.82 -15.15 16.54
CA THR A 75 -7.62 -14.97 17.76
C THR A 75 -6.90 -14.04 18.74
N GLU A 76 -7.61 -13.50 19.74
CA GLU A 76 -6.99 -12.65 20.75
C GLU A 76 -5.93 -13.41 21.57
N GLN A 77 -6.15 -14.71 21.82
CA GLN A 77 -5.19 -15.57 22.53
C GLN A 77 -3.90 -15.78 21.72
N GLU A 78 -4.02 -16.09 20.44
CA GLU A 78 -2.86 -16.27 19.54
C GLU A 78 -2.07 -14.96 19.39
N LYS A 79 -2.75 -13.83 19.28
CA LYS A 79 -2.13 -12.49 19.25
C LYS A 79 -1.35 -12.21 20.53
N GLN A 80 -1.91 -12.49 21.70
CA GLN A 80 -1.21 -12.29 22.98
C GLN A 80 0.04 -13.16 23.07
N LYS A 81 -0.05 -14.42 22.67
CA LYS A 81 1.11 -15.33 22.64
C LYS A 81 2.18 -14.81 21.68
N LEU A 82 1.79 -14.44 20.46
CA LEU A 82 2.70 -13.92 19.44
C LEU A 82 3.40 -12.64 19.91
N SER A 83 2.71 -11.77 20.64
CA SER A 83 3.29 -10.54 21.19
C SER A 83 4.39 -10.80 22.23
N GLY A 84 4.39 -11.98 22.86
CA GLY A 84 5.41 -12.40 23.82
C GLY A 84 6.48 -13.32 23.22
N THR A 85 6.42 -13.65 21.93
CA THR A 85 7.40 -14.51 21.26
C THR A 85 8.68 -13.74 20.97
N GLU A 86 9.83 -14.37 21.24
CA GLU A 86 11.14 -13.80 20.92
C GLU A 86 11.24 -13.43 19.42
N GLY A 87 11.79 -12.25 19.14
CA GLY A 87 11.89 -11.70 17.78
C GLY A 87 10.68 -10.85 17.33
N VAL A 88 9.52 -10.98 17.98
CA VAL A 88 8.34 -10.14 17.66
C VAL A 88 8.47 -8.78 18.36
N LEU A 89 8.49 -7.70 17.57
CA LEU A 89 8.54 -6.34 18.14
C LEU A 89 7.15 -5.84 18.55
N SER A 90 6.16 -5.99 17.67
CA SER A 90 4.80 -5.54 17.97
C SER A 90 3.74 -6.27 17.16
N VAL A 91 2.59 -6.47 17.79
CA VAL A 91 1.38 -7.01 17.17
C VAL A 91 0.24 -6.04 17.45
N PHE A 92 -0.42 -5.57 16.40
CA PHE A 92 -1.54 -4.64 16.54
C PHE A 92 -2.71 -5.04 15.64
N PRO A 93 -3.95 -4.72 16.04
CA PRO A 93 -5.12 -5.04 15.24
C PRO A 93 -5.14 -4.21 13.95
N SER A 94 -5.54 -4.85 12.85
CA SER A 94 -5.85 -4.15 11.59
C SER A 94 -6.97 -3.14 11.81
N ARG A 95 -6.87 -1.97 11.18
CA ARG A 95 -7.88 -0.91 11.26
C ARG A 95 -8.25 -0.43 9.87
N THR A 96 -9.54 -0.28 9.63
CA THR A 96 -10.03 0.48 8.47
C THR A 96 -10.00 1.95 8.84
N TYR A 97 -9.28 2.74 8.04
CA TYR A 97 -9.27 4.19 8.20
C TYR A 97 -10.39 4.80 7.35
N GLN A 98 -11.01 5.84 7.89
CA GLN A 98 -11.93 6.67 7.12
C GLN A 98 -11.13 7.69 6.31
N LEU A 99 -11.59 7.95 5.08
CA LEU A 99 -11.00 8.99 4.25
C LEU A 99 -11.16 10.35 4.90
N GLN A 100 -10.05 11.07 4.99
CA GLN A 100 -10.05 12.45 5.44
C GLN A 100 -9.67 13.33 4.27
N THR A 101 -10.65 13.69 3.44
CA THR A 101 -10.50 14.79 2.49
C THR A 101 -11.20 16.01 3.07
N THR A 102 -10.42 16.96 3.59
CA THR A 102 -10.95 18.27 4.01
C THR A 102 -10.53 19.34 3.02
N ARG A 103 -11.55 20.02 2.46
CA ARG A 103 -11.59 21.35 1.80
C ARG A 103 -10.62 21.68 0.66
N SER A 104 -11.13 22.53 -0.24
CA SER A 104 -10.57 22.88 -1.55
C SER A 104 -9.45 23.91 -1.51
N TRP A 105 -8.74 24.06 -2.63
CA TRP A 105 -7.70 25.08 -2.88
C TRP A 105 -8.11 26.51 -2.51
N ASP A 106 -9.40 26.85 -2.59
CA ASP A 106 -9.94 28.17 -2.23
C ASP A 106 -9.77 28.46 -0.74
N PHE A 107 -9.77 27.42 0.11
CA PHE A 107 -9.48 27.56 1.54
C PHE A 107 -8.04 28.02 1.80
N HIS A 108 -7.12 27.76 0.86
CA HIS A 108 -5.72 28.17 0.93
C HIS A 108 -5.39 29.41 0.10
N ALA A 109 -6.40 30.11 -0.45
CA ALA A 109 -6.23 31.32 -1.28
C ALA A 109 -5.17 31.17 -2.38
N PHE A 110 -5.12 30.01 -3.04
CA PHE A 110 -4.14 29.71 -4.09
C PHE A 110 -4.69 30.05 -5.48
N PRO A 111 -4.30 31.17 -6.11
CA PRO A 111 -4.90 31.59 -7.36
C PRO A 111 -4.37 30.76 -8.54
N LYS A 112 -5.08 30.78 -9.67
CA LYS A 112 -4.68 29.99 -10.85
C LYS A 112 -3.37 30.46 -11.49
N ASN A 113 -3.02 31.73 -11.32
CA ASN A 113 -1.87 32.40 -11.94
C ASN A 113 -0.62 32.45 -11.04
N VAL A 114 -0.38 31.41 -10.25
CA VAL A 114 0.85 31.32 -9.43
C VAL A 114 2.06 31.08 -10.32
N ARG A 115 3.19 31.68 -9.96
CA ARG A 115 4.48 31.41 -10.61
C ARG A 115 4.85 29.94 -10.42
N ARG A 116 5.03 29.22 -11.52
CA ARG A 116 5.35 27.78 -11.55
C ARG A 116 6.74 27.53 -12.10
N SER A 117 7.34 26.42 -11.67
CA SER A 117 8.60 25.90 -12.23
C SER A 117 8.29 24.63 -13.00
N LEU A 118 7.79 24.78 -14.23
CA LEU A 118 7.27 23.67 -15.03
C LEU A 118 8.28 22.51 -15.24
N PRO A 119 9.59 22.76 -15.51
CA PRO A 119 10.55 21.65 -15.63
C PRO A 119 10.70 20.85 -14.33
N THR A 120 10.65 21.53 -13.18
CA THR A 120 10.74 20.86 -11.87
C THR A 120 9.45 20.14 -11.53
N GLU A 121 8.30 20.79 -11.73
CA GLU A 121 6.98 20.22 -11.47
C GLU A 121 6.72 18.97 -12.30
N GLY A 122 7.21 18.93 -13.55
CA GLY A 122 7.12 17.77 -14.44
C GLY A 122 8.00 16.58 -14.02
N ASP A 123 9.05 16.79 -13.23
CA ASP A 123 9.92 15.70 -12.75
C ASP A 123 9.43 15.10 -11.42
N VAL A 124 8.63 15.83 -10.64
CA VAL A 124 8.12 15.34 -9.34
C VAL A 124 7.10 14.23 -9.53
N ILE A 125 7.32 13.10 -8.85
CA ILE A 125 6.40 11.96 -8.84
C ILE A 125 5.70 11.92 -7.49
N VAL A 126 4.37 12.03 -7.50
CA VAL A 126 3.54 11.96 -6.29
C VAL A 126 2.92 10.56 -6.19
N GLY A 127 3.33 9.80 -5.17
CA GLY A 127 2.72 8.51 -4.85
C GLY A 127 1.42 8.72 -4.07
N MET A 128 0.32 8.19 -4.58
CA MET A 128 -0.97 8.21 -3.91
C MET A 128 -1.34 6.79 -3.50
N LEU A 129 -1.55 6.58 -2.20
CA LEU A 129 -2.20 5.38 -1.69
C LEU A 129 -3.69 5.71 -1.62
N ASP A 130 -4.53 4.98 -2.36
CA ASP A 130 -5.99 5.18 -2.38
C ASP A 130 -6.79 3.91 -2.73
N THR A 131 -8.15 3.92 -2.77
CA THR A 131 -8.89 2.76 -3.33
C THR A 131 -8.84 2.78 -4.84
N ALA A 132 -8.92 3.95 -5.46
CA ALA A 132 -9.10 4.01 -6.89
C ALA A 132 -8.69 5.35 -7.47
N LEU A 133 -8.35 5.27 -8.76
CA LEU A 133 -8.10 6.37 -9.65
C LEU A 133 -8.95 6.10 -10.89
N TRP A 134 -9.78 7.06 -11.29
CA TRP A 134 -10.59 6.94 -12.50
C TRP A 134 -9.78 7.47 -13.71
N PRO A 135 -9.29 6.59 -14.61
CA PRO A 135 -8.43 7.03 -15.71
C PRO A 135 -9.17 7.88 -16.73
N GLY A 136 -10.49 7.68 -16.88
CA GLY A 136 -11.34 8.45 -17.80
C GLY A 136 -11.71 9.85 -17.31
N SER A 137 -11.20 10.30 -16.15
CA SER A 137 -11.47 11.66 -15.67
C SER A 137 -10.72 12.69 -16.52
N PRO A 138 -11.31 13.86 -16.81
CA PRO A 138 -10.58 14.99 -17.40
C PRO A 138 -9.35 15.40 -16.59
N SER A 139 -9.37 15.20 -15.26
CA SER A 139 -8.23 15.48 -14.37
C SER A 139 -7.02 14.54 -14.58
N SER A 140 -7.24 13.42 -15.27
CA SER A 140 -6.24 12.41 -15.61
C SER A 140 -5.66 12.60 -17.03
N SER A 141 -6.08 13.63 -17.77
CA SER A 141 -5.54 13.93 -19.10
C SER A 141 -4.05 14.27 -19.04
N ASP A 142 -3.33 13.84 -20.08
CA ASP A 142 -1.90 14.04 -20.27
C ASP A 142 -1.55 14.88 -21.51
N ASP A 143 -2.52 15.57 -22.12
CA ASP A 143 -2.36 16.35 -23.37
C ASP A 143 -1.21 17.39 -23.35
N SER A 144 -0.79 17.82 -22.16
CA SER A 144 0.26 18.83 -21.95
C SER A 144 1.51 18.28 -21.24
N LEU A 145 1.63 16.96 -21.10
CA LEU A 145 2.71 16.31 -20.37
C LEU A 145 3.68 15.58 -21.31
N GLY A 146 4.98 15.78 -21.04
CA GLY A 146 6.05 14.99 -21.62
C GLY A 146 6.09 13.56 -21.05
N PRO A 147 7.01 12.72 -21.53
CA PRO A 147 7.14 11.36 -21.03
C PRO A 147 7.48 11.32 -19.52
N PRO A 148 7.18 10.21 -18.83
CA PRO A 148 7.53 10.04 -17.43
C PRO A 148 9.04 10.24 -17.18
N PRO A 149 9.46 10.72 -15.99
CA PRO A 149 10.87 10.87 -15.66
C PRO A 149 11.65 9.58 -15.87
N ALA A 150 12.83 9.65 -16.49
CA ALA A 150 13.65 8.46 -16.80
C ALA A 150 14.05 7.63 -15.56
N ARG A 151 14.04 8.24 -14.37
CA ARG A 151 14.28 7.57 -13.08
C ARG A 151 13.10 6.75 -12.58
N TRP A 152 11.92 6.88 -13.18
CA TRP A 152 10.73 6.12 -12.80
C TRP A 152 10.90 4.64 -13.14
N LYS A 153 10.70 3.78 -12.15
CA LYS A 153 10.83 2.30 -12.28
C LYS A 153 9.55 1.55 -11.92
N GLY A 154 8.46 2.27 -11.70
CA GLY A 154 7.18 1.63 -11.42
C GLY A 154 6.54 1.05 -12.67
N ALA A 155 5.40 0.41 -12.49
CA ALA A 155 4.67 -0.25 -13.56
C ALA A 155 3.16 -0.07 -13.38
N CYS A 156 2.42 -0.34 -14.45
CA CYS A 156 0.97 -0.38 -14.43
C CYS A 156 0.52 -1.83 -14.52
N LEU A 157 -0.03 -2.35 -13.42
CA LEU A 157 -0.45 -3.74 -13.31
C LEU A 157 -1.96 -3.85 -13.39
N ASN A 158 -2.48 -4.30 -14.52
CA ASN A 158 -3.92 -4.36 -14.83
C ASN A 158 -4.60 -2.99 -14.91
N PHE A 159 -3.83 -1.95 -15.25
CA PHE A 159 -4.32 -0.58 -15.47
C PHE A 159 -3.72 -0.03 -16.76
N THR A 160 -4.52 0.75 -17.50
CA THR A 160 -4.02 1.55 -18.62
C THR A 160 -3.48 2.87 -18.08
N CYS A 161 -2.21 3.14 -18.36
CA CYS A 161 -1.49 4.32 -17.91
C CYS A 161 -1.17 5.25 -19.07
N ASN A 162 -0.85 6.50 -18.75
CA ASN A 162 -0.50 7.55 -19.69
C ASN A 162 0.62 8.43 -19.09
N ASN A 163 0.93 9.59 -19.68
CA ASN A 163 2.00 10.45 -19.18
C ASN A 163 1.62 11.18 -17.87
N LYS A 164 0.34 11.17 -17.46
CA LYS A 164 -0.14 11.70 -16.17
C LYS A 164 -0.10 10.63 -15.08
N ILE A 165 -0.70 9.47 -15.36
CA ILE A 165 -0.78 8.31 -14.48
C ILE A 165 0.29 7.34 -14.95
N ILE A 166 1.49 7.48 -14.39
CA ILE A 166 2.68 6.75 -14.86
C ILE A 166 2.85 5.39 -14.15
N GLY A 167 2.01 5.10 -13.16
CA GLY A 167 2.08 3.92 -12.31
C GLY A 167 0.77 3.63 -11.60
N ALA A 168 0.33 2.37 -11.63
CA ALA A 168 -0.87 1.96 -10.93
C ALA A 168 -0.80 0.48 -10.52
N ARG A 169 -1.15 0.20 -9.26
CA ARG A 169 -1.20 -1.14 -8.70
C ARG A 169 -2.25 -1.19 -7.59
N ALA A 170 -3.03 -2.26 -7.59
CA ALA A 170 -3.95 -2.56 -6.50
C ALA A 170 -3.37 -3.66 -5.61
N TYR A 171 -3.58 -3.53 -4.30
CA TYR A 171 -3.19 -4.51 -3.29
C TYR A 171 -4.47 -5.04 -2.62
N ARG A 172 -4.96 -6.20 -3.05
CA ARG A 172 -6.27 -6.75 -2.62
C ARG A 172 -6.17 -7.97 -1.70
N GLN A 173 -4.97 -8.48 -1.47
CA GLN A 173 -4.77 -9.74 -0.76
C GLN A 173 -5.21 -9.60 0.70
N GLY A 174 -6.29 -10.27 1.11
CA GLY A 174 -6.87 -10.15 2.46
C GLY A 174 -8.22 -9.44 2.52
N LEU A 175 -8.66 -8.80 1.43
CA LEU A 175 -9.98 -8.19 1.31
C LEU A 175 -10.94 -9.21 0.69
N GLY A 176 -11.88 -9.72 1.49
CA GLY A 176 -12.94 -10.63 1.04
C GLY A 176 -14.02 -9.97 0.18
N GLY A 177 -13.73 -8.86 -0.50
CA GLY A 177 -14.72 -8.09 -1.26
C GLY A 177 -14.06 -7.19 -2.29
N LEU A 178 -14.67 -7.11 -3.47
CA LEU A 178 -14.26 -6.25 -4.57
C LEU A 178 -14.19 -4.79 -4.10
N SER A 179 -13.13 -4.09 -4.50
CA SER A 179 -13.05 -2.62 -4.53
C SER A 179 -14.38 -2.03 -4.96
N PRO A 180 -14.87 -0.97 -4.30
CA PRO A 180 -15.99 -0.20 -4.80
C PRO A 180 -15.70 0.21 -6.25
N VAL A 181 -16.62 -0.12 -7.15
CA VAL A 181 -16.64 0.50 -8.48
C VAL A 181 -17.26 1.87 -8.27
N ASP A 182 -16.55 2.91 -8.67
CA ASP A 182 -17.12 4.25 -8.74
C ASP A 182 -18.24 4.24 -9.79
N THR A 183 -19.49 4.28 -9.32
CA THR A 183 -20.69 4.60 -10.12
C THR A 183 -21.00 6.08 -10.00
#